data_AF-A0A1C6CTX2-F1
#
_entry.id   AF-A0A1C6CTX2-F1
#
_cell.length_a   1.000
_cell.length_b   1.000
_cell.length_c   1.000
_cell.angle_alpha   90.00
_cell.angle_beta   90.00
_cell.angle_gamma   90.00
#
_symmetry.space_group_name_H-M   'P 1'
#
loop_
_entity.id
_entity.type
_entity.pdbx_description
1 polymer ?
#
loop_
_entity_poly.entity_id
_entity_poly.type
_entity_poly.pdbx_seq_one_letter_code
_entity_poly.pdbx_strand_id
1 'polypeptide(L)'
;MDIHRNNAFSLTAMEAAFNQGDEWLDQLLPYLSANFDYVVDYCEKRIPKIKTYAPDATYLMWLDCRELGMGNEALHDFMIRKAKLGLNDGCSFGRSLNGFMRLNAACPRATLEQAMRQLEAAVNSL
;
A
#
# COMPACT_ATOMS: atom_id res chain seq x y z
N MET A 1 -29.19 4.99 -15.55
CA MET A 1 -28.84 3.99 -14.52
C MET A 1 -29.11 2.62 -15.13
N ASP A 2 -28.08 1.83 -15.40
CA ASP A 2 -28.20 0.49 -15.99
C ASP A 2 -28.63 -0.51 -14.89
N ILE A 3 -29.82 -1.08 -15.05
CA ILE A 3 -30.47 -1.95 -14.06
C ILE A 3 -29.74 -3.29 -13.94
N HIS A 4 -28.90 -3.68 -14.92
CA HIS A 4 -28.13 -4.91 -14.89
C HIS A 4 -26.83 -4.83 -14.06
N ARG A 5 -26.40 -3.62 -13.67
CA ARG A 5 -25.15 -3.42 -12.89
C ARG A 5 -25.35 -3.39 -11.38
N ASN A 6 -26.59 -3.28 -10.90
CA ASN A 6 -26.89 -3.22 -9.47
C ASN A 6 -27.46 -4.57 -9.02
N ASN A 7 -26.81 -5.20 -8.05
CA ASN A 7 -27.43 -6.30 -7.33
C ASN A 7 -28.37 -5.75 -6.25
N ALA A 8 -29.21 -6.61 -5.69
CA ALA A 8 -30.23 -6.22 -4.71
C ALA A 8 -29.68 -5.44 -3.49
N PHE A 9 -28.39 -5.61 -3.16
CA PHE A 9 -27.75 -4.94 -2.04
C PHE A 9 -27.02 -3.64 -2.42
N SER A 10 -26.71 -3.41 -3.70
CA SER A 10 -25.90 -2.27 -4.14
C SER A 10 -26.55 -0.93 -3.79
N LEU A 11 -27.86 -0.80 -3.98
CA LEU A 11 -28.60 0.42 -3.67
C LEU A 11 -28.65 0.67 -2.16
N THR A 12 -29.03 -0.35 -1.38
CA THR A 12 -29.09 -0.26 0.09
C THR A 12 -27.73 0.06 0.70
N ALA A 13 -26.65 -0.58 0.21
CA ALA A 13 -25.30 -0.32 0.70
C ALA A 13 -24.83 1.11 0.40
N MET A 14 -25.11 1.63 -0.82
CA MET A 14 -24.74 3.00 -1.19
C MET A 14 -25.54 4.03 -0.40
N GLU A 15 -26.84 3.79 -0.20
CA GLU A 15 -27.69 4.65 0.62
C GLU A 15 -27.23 4.69 2.08
N ALA A 16 -26.94 3.54 2.69
CA ALA A 16 -26.42 3.46 4.05
C ALA A 16 -25.05 4.14 4.17
N ALA A 17 -24.14 3.91 3.20
CA ALA A 17 -22.82 4.53 3.21
C ALA A 17 -22.89 6.06 3.14
N PHE A 18 -23.76 6.64 2.30
CA PHE A 18 -23.86 8.10 2.17
C PHE A 18 -24.71 8.78 3.25
N ASN A 19 -25.70 8.10 3.82
CA ASN A 19 -26.54 8.71 4.85
C ASN A 19 -26.06 8.43 6.29
N GLN A 20 -25.23 7.41 6.49
CA GLN A 20 -24.87 6.91 7.83
C GLN A 20 -23.38 6.54 7.97
N GLY A 21 -22.57 6.67 6.90
CA GLY A 21 -21.17 6.23 6.90
C GLY A 21 -20.17 7.26 7.45
N ASP A 22 -20.59 8.49 7.72
CA ASP A 22 -19.70 9.60 8.09
C ASP A 22 -18.84 9.28 9.33
N GLU A 23 -19.44 8.77 10.40
CA GLU A 23 -18.71 8.44 11.63
C GLU A 23 -17.61 7.39 11.38
N TRP A 24 -17.90 6.38 10.56
CA TRP A 24 -16.91 5.37 10.20
C TRP A 24 -15.79 5.96 9.33
N LEU A 25 -16.13 6.83 8.39
CA LEU A 25 -15.17 7.46 7.50
C LEU A 25 -14.24 8.41 8.28
N ASP A 26 -14.81 9.20 9.20
CA ASP A 26 -14.08 10.11 10.09
C ASP A 26 -13.08 9.37 10.97
N GLN A 27 -13.37 8.13 11.36
CA GLN A 27 -12.43 7.27 12.07
C GLN A 27 -11.40 6.62 11.14
N LEU A 28 -11.80 6.24 9.92
CA LEU A 28 -10.93 5.57 8.96
C LEU A 28 -9.81 6.49 8.46
N LEU A 29 -10.13 7.74 8.10
CA LEU A 29 -9.16 8.66 7.52
C LEU A 29 -7.92 8.90 8.41
N PRO A 30 -8.02 9.27 9.70
CA PRO A 30 -6.86 9.43 10.57
C PRO A 30 -6.15 8.10 10.81
N TYR A 31 -6.86 6.97 10.81
CA TYR A 31 -6.25 5.65 10.93
C TYR A 31 -5.36 5.31 9.71
N LEU A 32 -5.83 5.61 8.49
CA LEU A 32 -5.04 5.48 7.26
C LEU A 32 -3.84 6.42 7.26
N SER A 33 -4.04 7.68 7.67
CA SER A 33 -2.95 8.65 7.81
C SER A 33 -1.87 8.13 8.75
N ALA A 34 -2.25 7.65 9.93
CA ALA A 34 -1.31 7.09 10.89
C ALA A 34 -0.58 5.86 10.33
N ASN A 35 -1.23 5.06 9.47
CA ASN A 35 -0.59 3.92 8.80
C ASN A 35 0.47 4.36 7.80
N PHE A 36 0.25 5.44 7.05
CA PHE A 36 1.28 6.03 6.21
C PHE A 36 2.44 6.56 7.03
N ASP A 37 2.17 7.34 8.09
CA ASP A 37 3.20 7.88 8.98
C ASP A 37 4.09 6.77 9.55
N TYR A 38 3.49 5.64 9.92
CA TYR A 38 4.23 4.47 10.39
C TYR A 38 5.16 3.88 9.33
N VAL A 39 4.68 3.71 8.10
CA VAL A 39 5.52 3.15 7.03
C VAL A 39 6.67 4.12 6.70
N VAL A 40 6.39 5.42 6.64
CA VAL A 40 7.41 6.46 6.42
C VAL A 40 8.48 6.38 7.52
N ASP A 41 8.08 6.50 8.78
CA ASP A 41 8.99 6.48 9.93
C ASP A 41 9.83 5.19 9.98
N TYR A 42 9.19 4.04 9.71
CA TYR A 42 9.87 2.75 9.72
C TYR A 42 10.91 2.63 8.61
N CYS A 43 10.56 2.98 7.37
CA CYS A 43 11.49 2.93 6.25
C CYS A 43 12.66 3.89 6.44
N GLU A 44 12.40 5.13 6.87
CA GLU A 44 13.44 6.12 7.13
C GLU A 44 14.46 5.65 8.17
N LYS A 45 13.98 5.04 9.26
CA LYS A 45 14.85 4.59 10.37
C LYS A 45 15.53 3.25 10.12
N ARG A 46 14.88 2.33 9.42
CA ARG A 46 15.29 0.91 9.38
C ARG A 46 15.61 0.39 7.98
N ILE A 47 15.06 1.00 6.93
CA ILE A 47 15.24 0.56 5.54
C ILE A 47 15.54 1.78 4.65
N PRO A 48 16.61 2.56 4.90
CA PRO A 48 16.84 3.84 4.23
C PRO A 48 17.02 3.74 2.72
N LYS A 49 17.28 2.54 2.18
CA LYS A 49 17.33 2.24 0.73
C LYS A 49 15.96 2.25 0.05
N ILE A 50 14.86 2.27 0.81
CA ILE A 50 13.50 2.39 0.28
C ILE A 50 12.96 3.76 0.66
N LYS A 51 12.70 4.61 -0.33
CA LYS A 51 12.08 5.93 -0.10
C LYS A 51 10.57 5.81 -0.22
N THR A 52 9.86 6.43 0.70
CA THR A 52 8.39 6.41 0.76
C THR A 52 7.80 7.68 0.17
N TYR A 53 6.70 7.55 -0.55
CA TYR A 53 5.91 8.67 -1.05
C TYR A 53 4.46 8.46 -0.63
N ALA A 54 4.10 9.04 0.51
CA ALA A 54 2.72 9.09 1.00
C ALA A 54 1.93 10.13 0.19
N PRO A 55 0.73 9.79 -0.32
CA PRO A 55 -0.06 10.72 -1.09
C PRO A 55 -0.98 11.58 -0.21
N ASP A 56 -1.43 12.72 -0.72
CA ASP A 56 -2.49 13.53 -0.09
C ASP A 56 -3.88 12.88 -0.21
N ALA A 57 -4.04 11.90 -1.10
CA ALA A 57 -5.29 11.20 -1.37
C ALA A 57 -5.05 9.71 -1.66
N THR A 58 -6.10 8.91 -1.49
CA THR A 58 -6.10 7.44 -1.57
C THR A 58 -5.49 6.75 -0.35
N TYR A 59 -5.58 5.42 -0.31
CA TYR A 59 -4.95 4.54 0.68
C TYR A 59 -3.73 3.79 0.13
N LEU A 60 -3.18 4.23 -1.01
CA LEU A 60 -2.09 3.57 -1.73
C LEU A 60 -0.84 4.46 -1.73
N MET A 61 0.29 3.97 -1.23
CA MET A 61 1.56 4.70 -1.28
C MET A 61 2.57 4.04 -2.21
N TRP A 62 3.51 4.85 -2.69
CA TRP A 62 4.63 4.39 -3.50
C TRP A 62 5.88 4.18 -2.66
N LEU A 63 6.53 3.04 -2.88
CA LEU A 63 7.85 2.70 -2.35
C LEU A 63 8.84 2.74 -3.51
N ASP A 64 9.80 3.64 -3.46
CA ASP A 64 10.91 3.70 -4.40
C ASP A 64 12.04 2.79 -3.91
N CYS A 65 12.24 1.69 -4.64
CA CYS A 65 13.20 0.65 -4.32
C CYS A 65 14.44 0.72 -5.22
N ARG A 66 14.65 1.81 -5.97
CA ARG A 66 15.74 1.89 -6.97
C ARG A 66 17.13 1.76 -6.34
N GLU A 67 17.32 2.20 -5.10
CA GLU A 67 18.60 2.04 -4.37
C GLU A 67 18.91 0.58 -3.99
N LEU A 68 17.97 -0.36 -4.17
CA LEU A 68 18.25 -1.80 -4.04
C LEU A 68 19.04 -2.34 -5.24
N GLY A 69 19.20 -1.58 -6.33
CA GLY A 69 20.00 -1.97 -7.49
C GLY A 69 19.40 -3.11 -8.32
N MET A 70 18.10 -3.38 -8.17
CA MET A 70 17.40 -4.47 -8.86
C MET A 70 16.64 -3.98 -10.09
N GLY A 71 16.64 -4.78 -11.16
CA GLY A 71 15.68 -4.63 -12.25
C GLY A 71 14.26 -5.02 -11.83
N ASN A 72 13.24 -4.61 -12.58
CA ASN A 72 11.83 -4.82 -12.22
C ASN A 72 11.46 -6.28 -11.90
N GLU A 73 11.88 -7.24 -12.75
CA GLU A 73 11.56 -8.66 -12.55
C GLU A 73 12.24 -9.22 -11.29
N ALA A 74 13.51 -8.86 -11.07
CA ALA A 74 14.24 -9.23 -9.87
C ALA A 74 13.63 -8.60 -8.61
N LEU A 75 13.18 -7.35 -8.68
CA LEU A 75 12.50 -6.67 -7.59
C LEU A 75 11.16 -7.34 -7.26
N HIS A 76 10.36 -7.69 -8.27
CA HIS A 76 9.11 -8.42 -8.11
C HIS A 76 9.34 -9.77 -7.40
N ASP A 77 10.26 -10.57 -7.92
CA ASP A 77 10.60 -11.87 -7.34
C ASP A 77 11.19 -11.73 -5.93
N PHE A 78 11.99 -10.69 -5.67
CA PHE A 78 12.50 -10.40 -4.35
C PHE A 78 11.38 -10.11 -3.35
N MET A 79 10.43 -9.23 -3.72
CA MET A 79 9.30 -8.87 -2.86
C MET A 79 8.45 -10.10 -2.53
N ILE A 80 8.10 -10.91 -3.53
CA ILE A 80 7.24 -12.09 -3.31
C ILE A 80 7.99 -13.22 -2.60
N ARG A 81 9.20 -13.58 -3.06
CA ARG A 81 9.86 -14.81 -2.62
C ARG A 81 10.69 -14.60 -1.36
N LYS A 82 11.34 -13.45 -1.20
CA LYS A 82 12.20 -13.13 -0.04
C LYS A 82 11.44 -12.35 1.02
N ALA A 83 10.85 -11.21 0.67
CA ALA A 83 10.10 -10.40 1.62
C ALA A 83 8.70 -10.98 1.94
N LYS A 84 8.20 -11.94 1.14
CA LYS A 84 6.85 -12.52 1.30
C LYS A 84 5.72 -11.49 1.19
N LEU A 85 5.95 -10.44 0.38
CA LEU A 85 5.00 -9.35 0.15
C LEU A 85 4.48 -9.37 -1.28
N GLY A 86 3.15 -9.45 -1.44
CA GLY A 86 2.47 -9.27 -2.72
C GLY A 86 2.10 -7.81 -2.94
N LEU A 87 3.04 -7.01 -3.44
CA LEU A 87 2.82 -5.61 -3.80
C LEU A 87 2.51 -5.48 -5.29
N ASN A 88 1.95 -4.34 -5.73
CA ASN A 88 1.81 -4.09 -7.17
C ASN A 88 3.10 -3.49 -7.74
N ASP A 89 3.58 -4.01 -8.86
CA ASP A 89 4.77 -3.49 -9.53
C ASP A 89 4.48 -2.13 -10.17
N GLY A 90 5.33 -1.14 -9.92
CA GLY A 90 5.20 0.20 -10.48
C GLY A 90 5.24 0.20 -12.01
N CYS A 91 6.03 -0.68 -12.63
CA CYS A 91 6.14 -0.79 -14.08
C CYS A 91 4.80 -1.11 -14.78
N SER A 92 3.85 -1.74 -14.08
CA SER A 92 2.50 -2.01 -14.61
C SER A 92 1.65 -0.74 -14.77
N PHE A 93 2.03 0.36 -14.11
CA PHE A 93 1.37 1.67 -14.18
C PHE A 93 2.07 2.65 -15.13
N GLY A 94 3.26 2.30 -15.63
CA GLY A 94 4.01 3.10 -16.60
C GLY A 94 5.51 2.91 -16.47
N ARG A 95 6.25 3.15 -17.57
CA ARG A 95 7.71 2.98 -17.62
C ARG A 95 8.47 3.90 -16.66
N SER A 96 7.91 5.06 -16.33
CA SER A 96 8.50 6.01 -15.37
C SER A 96 8.51 5.49 -13.93
N LEU A 97 7.70 4.48 -13.63
CA LEU A 97 7.56 3.86 -12.30
C LEU A 97 8.35 2.55 -12.18
N ASN A 98 9.33 2.32 -13.07
CA ASN A 98 10.27 1.22 -12.91
C ASN A 98 11.04 1.35 -11.58
N GLY A 99 11.16 0.23 -10.86
CA GLY A 99 11.78 0.19 -9.53
C GLY A 99 10.88 0.64 -8.38
N PHE A 100 9.61 1.00 -8.64
CA PHE A 100 8.64 1.30 -7.60
C PHE A 100 7.77 0.08 -7.27
N MET A 101 7.32 0.00 -6.02
CA MET A 101 6.28 -0.93 -5.57
C MET A 101 5.15 -0.15 -4.92
N ARG A 102 3.89 -0.51 -5.21
CA ARG A 102 2.71 0.12 -4.59
C ARG A 102 2.26 -0.66 -3.37
N LEU A 103 2.22 0.00 -2.23
CA LEU A 103 1.74 -0.56 -0.97
C LEU A 103 0.31 -0.10 -0.69
N ASN A 104 -0.54 -1.03 -0.26
CA ASN A 104 -1.87 -0.72 0.27
C ASN A 104 -1.81 -0.57 1.79
N ALA A 105 -2.08 0.64 2.30
CA ALA A 105 -2.08 0.95 3.73
C ALA A 105 -3.46 0.75 4.40
N ALA A 106 -4.51 0.43 3.64
CA ALA A 106 -5.84 0.11 4.15
C ALA A 106 -5.91 -1.33 4.68
N CYS A 107 -5.19 -1.58 5.77
CA CYS A 107 -5.24 -2.83 6.51
C CYS A 107 -4.97 -2.58 8.01
N PRO A 108 -5.20 -3.58 8.89
CA PRO A 108 -4.85 -3.48 10.29
C PRO A 108 -3.36 -3.14 10.48
N ARG A 109 -3.03 -2.30 11.48
CA ARG A 109 -1.64 -1.88 11.79
C ARG A 109 -0.72 -3.08 11.97
N ALA A 110 -1.20 -4.12 12.64
CA ALA A 110 -0.44 -5.35 12.86
C ALA A 110 0.01 -6.02 11.54
N THR A 111 -0.79 -5.92 10.48
CA THR A 111 -0.43 -6.44 9.15
C THR A 111 0.70 -5.61 8.53
N LEU A 112 0.65 -4.27 8.62
CA LEU A 112 1.73 -3.40 8.17
C LEU A 112 3.01 -3.63 8.97
N GLU A 113 2.90 -3.77 10.29
CA GLU A 113 4.06 -4.05 11.13
C GLU A 113 4.75 -5.35 10.75
N GLN A 114 3.97 -6.41 10.50
CA GLN A 114 4.50 -7.66 10.00
C GLN A 114 5.19 -7.48 8.65
N ALA A 115 4.52 -6.80 7.69
CA ALA A 115 5.06 -6.58 6.37
C ALA A 115 6.38 -5.80 6.40
N MET A 116 6.46 -4.74 7.22
CA MET A 116 7.68 -3.93 7.36
C MET A 116 8.83 -4.72 7.99
N ARG A 117 8.58 -5.55 9.01
CA ARG A 117 9.59 -6.45 9.58
C ARG A 117 10.11 -7.46 8.55
N GLN A 118 9.23 -8.03 7.74
CA GLN A 118 9.62 -8.96 6.67
C GLN A 118 10.44 -8.27 5.58
N LEU A 119 10.05 -7.05 5.19
CA LEU A 119 10.79 -6.24 4.23
C LEU A 119 12.18 -5.87 4.74
N GLU A 120 12.29 -5.40 5.99
CA GLU A 120 13.57 -5.10 6.63
C GLU A 120 14.49 -6.32 6.63
N ALA A 121 13.99 -7.47 7.08
CA ALA A 121 14.77 -8.71 7.12
C ALA A 121 15.26 -9.12 5.72
N ALA A 122 14.41 -8.99 4.70
CA ALA A 122 14.78 -9.28 3.32
C ALA A 122 15.85 -8.31 2.80
N VAL A 123 15.71 -7.00 3.05
CA VAL A 123 16.67 -5.98 2.60
C VAL A 123 18.01 -6.12 3.32
N ASN A 124 18.02 -6.45 4.61
CA ASN A 124 19.24 -6.69 5.38
C ASN A 124 19.96 -7.98 4.98
N SER A 125 19.30 -8.87 4.21
CA SER A 125 19.89 -10.10 3.67
C SER A 125 20.49 -9.94 2.27
N LEU A 126 20.42 -8.73 1.69
CA LEU A 126 21.04 -8.36 0.41
C LEU A 126 22.53 -8.05 0.59
#